data_AF-A0A1F4DKP9-F1
#
_entry.id   AF-A0A1F4DKP9-F1
#
_cell.length_a   1.000
_cell.length_b   1.000
_cell.length_c   1.000
_cell.angle_alpha   90.00
_cell.angle_beta   90.00
_cell.angle_gamma   90.00
#
_symmetry.space_group_name_H-M   'P 1'
#
loop_
_entity.id
_entity.type
_entity.pdbx_description
1 polymer ?
#
loop_
_entity_poly.entity_id
_entity_poly.type
_entity_poly.pdbx_seq_one_letter_code
_entity_poly.pdbx_strand_id
1 'polypeptide(L)' 'MIRNDQELAVMRERVAKVESVLDGLRKRARPEEWPASSSGYRLEIERMQGEILDYLVESAPGNPKDTTPA' A
#
# COMPACT_ATOMS: atom_id res chain seq x y z
N MET A 1 -10.08 -0.65 2.50
CA MET A 1 -10.48 0.76 2.42
C MET A 1 -10.14 1.42 3.75
N ILE A 2 -9.25 2.42 3.70
CA ILE A 2 -8.74 3.17 4.86
C ILE A 2 -9.75 4.24 5.26
N ARG A 3 -9.96 4.45 6.56
CA ARG A 3 -11.00 5.35 7.09
C ARG A 3 -10.49 6.45 8.00
N ASN A 4 -9.26 6.35 8.47
CA ASN A 4 -8.64 7.28 9.40
C ASN A 4 -7.11 7.19 9.31
N ASP A 5 -6.44 8.14 9.96
CA ASP A 5 -4.98 8.25 9.92
C ASP A 5 -4.27 7.06 10.60
N GLN A 6 -4.91 6.41 11.58
CA GLN A 6 -4.35 5.22 12.20
C GLN A 6 -4.32 4.04 11.22
N GLU A 7 -5.40 3.84 10.46
CA GLU A 7 -5.46 2.83 9.40
C GLU A 7 -4.51 3.18 8.24
N LEU A 8 -4.34 4.47 7.92
CA LEU A 8 -3.35 4.93 6.95
C LEU A 8 -1.92 4.55 7.37
N ALA A 9 -1.57 4.79 8.64
CA ALA A 9 -0.26 4.41 9.18
C ALA A 9 -0.04 2.90 9.09
N VAL A 10 -1.04 2.09 9.47
CA VAL A 10 -0.97 0.63 9.37
C VAL A 10 -0.81 0.17 7.92
N MET A 11 -1.51 0.79 6.97
CA MET A 11 -1.39 0.44 5.55
C MET A 11 0.02 0.76 5.01
N ARG A 12 0.58 1.92 5.38
CA ARG A 12 1.95 2.30 4.99
C ARG A 12 2.99 1.32 5.54
N GLU A 13 2.85 0.90 6.79
CA GLU A 13 3.73 -0.13 7.37
C GLU A 13 3.61 -1.47 6.62
N ARG A 14 2.40 -1.85 6.21
CA ARG A 14 2.19 -3.08 5.43
C ARG A 14 2.87 -3.00 4.07
N VAL A 15 2.72 -1.89 3.34
CA VAL A 15 3.44 -1.67 2.07
C VAL A 15 4.93 -1.84 2.26
N ALA A 16 5.52 -1.16 3.24
CA ALA A 16 6.97 -1.23 3.50
C ALA A 16 7.44 -2.66 3.83
N LYS A 17 6.66 -3.44 4.58
CA LYS A 17 6.97 -4.85 4.88
C LYS A 17 6.94 -5.71 3.61
N VAL A 18 5.93 -5.54 2.75
CA VAL A 18 5.80 -6.29 1.49
C VAL A 18 6.92 -5.94 0.52
N GLU A 19 7.27 -4.65 0.40
CA GLU A 19 8.42 -4.19 -0.40
C GLU A 19 9.74 -4.79 0.11
N SER A 20 9.95 -4.84 1.43
CA SER A 20 11.15 -5.45 2.03
C SER A 20 11.26 -6.94 1.73
N VAL A 21 10.15 -7.69 1.82
CA VAL A 21 10.10 -9.11 1.44
C VAL A 21 10.42 -9.27 -0.05
N LEU A 22 9.85 -8.43 -0.90
CA LEU A 22 10.07 -8.47 -2.35
C LEU A 22 11.55 -8.22 -2.70
N ASP A 23 12.21 -7.22 -2.09
CA ASP A 23 13.65 -6.99 -2.31
C ASP A 23 14.50 -8.17 -1.81
N GLY A 24 14.14 -8.76 -0.68
CA GLY A 24 14.79 -9.97 -0.17
C GLY A 24 14.62 -11.19 -1.08
N LEU A 25 13.47 -11.33 -1.76
CA LEU A 25 13.24 -12.37 -2.77
C LEU A 25 14.02 -12.09 -4.05
N ARG A 26 14.06 -10.84 -4.52
CA ARG A 26 14.79 -10.44 -5.73
C ARG A 26 16.25 -10.86 -5.71
N LYS A 27 16.90 -10.78 -4.55
CA LYS A 27 18.31 -11.16 -4.35
C LYS A 27 18.58 -12.66 -4.45
N ARG A 28 17.54 -13.50 -4.32
CA ARG A 28 17.64 -14.97 -4.22
C ARG A 28 16.97 -15.70 -5.38
N ALA A 29 16.05 -15.05 -6.07
CA ALA A 29 15.29 -15.64 -7.17
C ALA A 29 16.16 -15.84 -8.41
N ARG A 30 15.88 -16.91 -9.17
CA ARG A 30 16.43 -17.07 -10.51
C ARG A 30 15.75 -16.08 -11.46
N PRO A 31 16.46 -15.52 -12.45
CA PRO A 31 15.87 -14.59 -13.41
C PRO A 31 14.63 -15.16 -14.12
N GLU A 32 14.63 -16.44 -14.46
CA GLU A 32 13.50 -17.11 -15.14
C GLU A 32 12.25 -17.21 -14.26
N GLU A 33 12.42 -17.37 -12.95
CA GLU A 33 11.34 -17.57 -11.97
C GLU A 33 10.83 -16.25 -11.39
N TRP A 34 11.60 -15.17 -11.55
CA TRP A 34 11.34 -13.88 -10.93
C TRP A 34 10.00 -13.24 -11.33
N PRO A 35 9.57 -13.23 -12.61
CA PRO A 35 8.29 -12.63 -12.99
C PRO A 35 7.10 -13.30 -12.28
N ALA A 36 7.08 -14.63 -12.26
CA ALA A 36 6.03 -15.39 -11.58
C ALA A 36 6.08 -15.16 -10.06
N SER A 37 7.27 -15.27 -9.47
CA SER A 37 7.49 -15.16 -8.02
C SER A 37 7.21 -13.75 -7.46
N SER A 38 7.38 -12.70 -8.27
CA SER A 38 7.17 -11.30 -7.84
C SER A 38 5.76 -10.76 -8.14
N SER A 39 5.02 -11.38 -9.07
CA SER A 39 3.74 -10.86 -9.58
C SER A 39 2.71 -10.57 -8.49
N GLY A 40 2.48 -11.50 -7.56
CA GLY A 40 1.53 -11.33 -6.46
C GLY A 40 1.90 -10.20 -5.51
N TYR A 41 3.19 -10.06 -5.18
CA TYR A 41 3.67 -8.98 -4.32
C TYR A 41 3.50 -7.61 -4.99
N ARG A 42 3.77 -7.52 -6.29
CA ARG A 42 3.57 -6.28 -7.05
C ARG A 42 2.11 -5.85 -7.07
N LEU A 43 1.20 -6.77 -7.38
CA LEU A 43 -0.24 -6.50 -7.40
C LEU A 43 -0.75 -6.04 -6.04
N GLU A 44 -0.26 -6.66 -4.96
CA GLU A 44 -0.67 -6.27 -3.60
C GLU A 44 -0.11 -4.90 -3.19
N ILE A 45 1.12 -4.55 -3.59
CA ILE A 45 1.67 -3.20 -3.39
C ILE A 45 0.84 -2.17 -4.15
N GLU A 46 0.55 -2.41 -5.44
CA GLU A 46 -0.26 -1.53 -6.28
C GLU A 46 -1.66 -1.30 -5.67
N ARG A 47 -2.30 -2.37 -5.18
CA ARG A 47 -3.61 -2.32 -4.51
C ARG A 47 -3.57 -1.46 -3.24
N MET A 48 -2.60 -1.70 -2.36
CA MET A 48 -2.47 -0.95 -1.10
C MET A 48 -2.09 0.52 -1.33
N GLN A 49 -1.22 0.80 -2.30
CA GLN A 49 -0.88 2.17 -2.69
C GLN A 49 -2.09 2.91 -3.26
N GLY A 50 -2.94 2.23 -4.05
CA GLY A 50 -4.21 2.77 -4.50
C GLY A 50 -5.09 3.21 -3.34
N GLU A 51 -5.31 2.33 -2.35
CA GLU A 51 -6.13 2.68 -1.17
C GLU A 51 -5.56 3.87 -0.36
N ILE A 52 -4.22 3.97 -0.27
CA ILE A 52 -3.56 5.11 0.38
C ILE A 52 -3.85 6.40 -0.37
N LEU A 53 -3.71 6.39 -1.70
CA LEU A 53 -3.95 7.56 -2.53
C LEU A 53 -5.42 7.98 -2.49
N ASP A 54 -6.34 7.03 -2.59
CA ASP A 54 -7.78 7.28 -2.48
C ASP A 54 -8.11 7.97 -1.16
N TYR A 55 -7.59 7.48 -0.03
CA TYR A 55 -7.78 8.12 1.27
C TYR A 55 -7.20 9.53 1.33
N LEU A 56 -5.97 9.74 0.84
CA LEU A 56 -5.34 11.07 0.89
C LEU A 56 -6.06 12.11 0.02
N VAL A 57 -6.68 11.67 -1.09
CA VAL A 57 -7.50 12.53 -1.94
C VAL A 57 -8.85 12.81 -1.27
N GLU A 58 -9.48 11.79 -0.68
CA GLU A 58 -10.77 11.95 0.01
C GLU A 58 -10.67 12.74 1.32
N SER A 59 -9.55 12.67 2.03
CA SER A 59 -9.27 13.42 3.27
C SER A 59 -8.49 14.72 3.01
N ALA A 60 -8.53 15.23 1.77
CA ALA A 60 -7.90 16.51 1.45
C ALA A 60 -8.65 17.67 2.13
N PRO A 61 -7.94 18.64 2.75
CA PRO A 61 -8.58 19.75 3.44
C PRO A 61 -9.55 20.51 2.52
N GLY A 62 -10.82 20.59 2.92
CA GLY A 62 -11.89 21.22 2.14
C GLY A 62 -12.79 20.24 1.37
N ASN A 63 -12.55 18.93 1.45
CA ASN A 63 -13.51 17.94 0.97
C ASN A 63 -14.68 17.83 1.98
N PRO A 64 -15.96 17.87 1.55
CA PRO A 64 -17.11 17.94 2.46
C PRO A 64 -17.32 16.75 3.41
N LYS A 65 -16.50 15.68 3.28
CA LYS A 65 -16.53 14.51 4.17
C LYS A 65 -15.75 14.71 5.48
N ASP A 66 -14.96 15.79 5.62
CA ASP A 66 -14.13 16.07 6.81
C ASP A 66 -14.89 16.73 7.98
N THR A 67 -16.21 16.90 7.90
CA THR A 67 -17.01 17.34 9.05
C THR A 67 -17.33 16.17 9.99
N THR A 68 -16.30 15.60 10.62
CA THR A 68 -16.50 14.80 11.83
C THR A 68 -16.40 15.73 13.05
N PRO A 69 -17.52 16.02 13.76
CA PRO A 69 -17.45 16.74 15.03
C PRO A 69 -16.90 15.81 16.12
N ALA A 70 -16.19 16.43 17.06
CA ALA A 70 -15.49 15.85 18.20
C ALA A 70 -16.37 15.00 19.14
#